data_AF-A0A4Z1B2M1-F1
#
_entry.id   AF-A0A4Z1B2M1-F1
#
_cell.length_a   1.000
_cell.length_b   1.000
_cell.length_c   1.000
_cell.angle_alpha   90.00
_cell.angle_beta   90.00
_cell.angle_gamma   90.00
#
_symmetry.space_group_name_H-M   'P 1'
#
loop_
_entity.id
_entity.type
_entity.pdbx_description
1 polymer ?
#
loop_
_entity_poly.entity_id
_entity_poly.type
_entity_poly.pdbx_seq_one_letter_code
_entity_poly.pdbx_strand_id
1 'polypeptide(L)'
;MDNLRILLSIIGVIIALISLIYAKKSFSKDYGVDRENELIEKLRFDFFVTRNTSLECSQLIKELIEEYNLGESLFIDSFTYNDYLRNLIHSQEKNLKEDTIENALNQEATIPFHVVESMIKSINKQKNELSQIYTHLEIVKHNLKSDKRKR
;
A
#
# COMPACT_ATOMS: atom_id res chain seq x y z
N MET A 1 -16.43 -3.92 -11.22
CA MET A 1 -15.63 -5.15 -10.98
C MET A 1 -14.20 -4.87 -10.53
N ASP A 2 -13.69 -3.64 -10.67
CA ASP A 2 -12.31 -3.31 -10.30
C ASP A 2 -12.09 -3.07 -8.80
N ASN A 3 -13.14 -2.72 -8.07
CA ASN A 3 -13.04 -2.37 -6.65
C ASN A 3 -12.91 -3.60 -5.71
N LEU A 4 -13.40 -4.76 -6.15
CA LEU A 4 -13.09 -6.05 -5.52
C LEU A 4 -11.60 -6.40 -5.65
N ARG A 5 -10.92 -5.93 -6.72
CA ARG A 5 -9.50 -6.23 -6.98
C ARG A 5 -8.54 -5.49 -6.06
N ILE A 6 -8.97 -4.33 -5.54
CA ILE A 6 -8.26 -3.51 -4.55
C ILE A 6 -8.39 -4.13 -3.15
N LEU A 7 -9.58 -4.61 -2.78
CA LEU A 7 -9.74 -5.36 -1.53
C LEU A 7 -8.93 -6.68 -1.55
N LEU A 8 -8.94 -7.37 -2.69
CA LEU A 8 -8.16 -8.58 -2.92
C LEU A 8 -6.64 -8.32 -2.96
N SER A 9 -6.18 -7.11 -3.33
CA SER A 9 -4.74 -6.79 -3.31
C SER A 9 -4.22 -6.65 -1.88
N ILE A 10 -5.01 -6.04 -0.98
CA ILE A 10 -4.72 -5.96 0.46
C ILE A 10 -4.70 -7.36 1.10
N ILE A 11 -5.66 -8.23 0.74
CA ILE A 11 -5.67 -9.64 1.19
C ILE A 11 -4.46 -10.41 0.64
N GLY A 12 -4.01 -10.10 -0.58
CA GLY A 12 -2.80 -10.69 -1.18
C GLY A 12 -1.53 -10.42 -0.37
N VAL A 13 -1.43 -9.25 0.28
CA VAL A 13 -0.33 -8.92 1.21
C VAL A 13 -0.39 -9.78 2.46
N ILE A 14 -1.58 -9.97 3.02
CA ILE A 14 -1.77 -10.84 4.19
C ILE A 14 -1.38 -12.28 3.85
N ILE A 15 -1.77 -12.79 2.67
CA ILE A 15 -1.38 -14.12 2.20
C ILE A 15 0.12 -14.21 1.94
N ALA A 16 0.75 -13.17 1.38
CA ALA A 16 2.19 -13.13 1.14
C ALA A 16 3.01 -13.05 2.45
N LEU A 17 2.55 -12.26 3.44
CA LEU A 17 3.15 -12.16 4.78
C LEU A 17 2.96 -13.45 5.59
N ILE A 18 1.78 -14.09 5.48
CA ILE A 18 1.54 -15.43 6.06
C ILE A 18 2.44 -16.45 5.35
N SER A 19 2.60 -16.37 4.04
CA SER A 19 3.53 -17.22 3.28
C SER A 19 4.97 -17.02 3.74
N LEU A 20 5.35 -15.80 4.15
CA LEU A 20 6.65 -15.48 4.76
C LEU A 20 6.86 -16.19 6.10
N ILE A 21 5.81 -16.27 6.92
CA ILE A 21 5.82 -17.00 8.21
C ILE A 21 5.89 -18.53 7.99
N TYR A 22 5.24 -19.04 6.94
CA TYR A 22 5.20 -20.48 6.63
C TYR A 22 6.35 -20.96 5.73
N ALA A 23 7.01 -20.07 4.98
CA ALA A 23 8.14 -20.36 4.10
C ALA A 23 9.45 -20.66 4.85
N LYS A 24 9.38 -20.88 6.17
CA LYS A 24 10.44 -21.42 7.05
C LYS A 24 11.08 -22.73 6.57
N LYS A 25 10.70 -23.26 5.40
CA LYS A 25 11.23 -24.51 4.86
C LYS A 25 11.18 -24.56 3.33
N SER A 26 12.12 -23.91 2.63
CA SER A 26 12.66 -24.46 1.37
C SER A 26 13.73 -23.62 0.66
N PHE A 27 14.84 -24.30 0.38
CA PHE A 27 15.79 -24.14 -0.73
C PHE A 27 16.50 -22.78 -0.90
N SER A 28 17.71 -22.70 -0.31
CA SER A 28 18.79 -21.81 -0.75
C SER A 28 19.74 -22.58 -1.67
N LYS A 29 19.50 -22.58 -2.98
CA LYS A 29 20.45 -23.03 -4.01
C LYS A 29 19.89 -22.54 -5.35
N ASP A 30 20.44 -21.45 -5.89
CA ASP A 30 20.58 -21.21 -7.36
C ASP A 30 20.85 -19.75 -7.77
N TYR A 31 20.92 -18.77 -6.85
CA TYR A 31 21.19 -17.37 -7.23
C TYR A 31 22.38 -16.78 -6.47
N GLY A 32 23.18 -15.97 -7.16
CA GLY A 32 24.32 -15.26 -6.58
C GLY A 32 23.88 -14.18 -5.60
N VAL A 33 24.64 -14.01 -4.51
CA VAL A 33 24.38 -13.10 -3.37
C VAL A 33 24.08 -11.66 -3.82
N ASP A 34 24.69 -11.19 -4.90
CA ASP A 34 24.51 -9.82 -5.40
C ASP A 34 23.07 -9.55 -5.89
N ARG A 35 22.46 -10.52 -6.58
CA ARG A 35 21.09 -10.38 -7.13
C ARG A 35 20.04 -10.43 -6.03
N GLU A 36 20.29 -11.19 -4.97
CA GLU A 36 19.42 -11.24 -3.80
C GLU A 36 19.41 -9.89 -3.06
N ASN A 37 20.58 -9.31 -2.84
CA ASN A 37 20.72 -7.98 -2.24
C ASN A 37 20.02 -6.89 -3.07
N GLU A 38 20.17 -6.91 -4.40
CA GLU A 38 19.48 -5.97 -5.29
C GLU A 38 17.95 -6.04 -5.16
N LEU A 39 17.38 -7.24 -5.06
CA LEU A 39 15.94 -7.41 -4.90
C LEU A 39 15.46 -6.95 -3.52
N ILE A 40 16.24 -7.21 -2.47
CA ILE A 40 15.92 -6.76 -1.12
C ILE A 40 15.92 -5.22 -1.07
N GLU A 41 16.93 -4.57 -1.65
CA GLU A 41 16.97 -3.11 -1.74
C GLU A 41 15.80 -2.55 -2.57
N LYS A 42 15.45 -3.21 -3.68
CA LYS A 42 14.27 -2.86 -4.46
C LYS A 42 12.98 -2.99 -3.64
N LEU A 43 12.85 -4.07 -2.86
CA LEU A 43 11.69 -4.30 -1.99
C LEU A 43 11.58 -3.21 -0.93
N ARG A 44 12.69 -2.84 -0.27
CA ARG A 44 12.77 -1.75 0.71
C ARG A 44 12.32 -0.43 0.09
N PHE A 45 12.86 -0.08 -1.07
CA PHE A 45 12.52 1.16 -1.76
C PHE A 45 11.04 1.20 -2.18
N ASP A 46 10.54 0.14 -2.84
CA ASP A 46 9.15 0.08 -3.28
C ASP A 46 8.18 0.15 -2.07
N PHE A 47 8.54 -0.49 -0.95
CA PHE A 47 7.76 -0.43 0.29
C PHE A 47 7.73 0.98 0.87
N PHE A 48 8.89 1.63 0.98
CA PHE A 48 9.01 3.01 1.46
C PHE A 48 8.15 3.98 0.65
N VAL A 49 8.23 3.90 -0.68
CA VAL A 49 7.42 4.74 -1.58
C VAL A 49 5.93 4.47 -1.37
N THR A 50 5.53 3.19 -1.32
CA THR A 50 4.12 2.80 -1.11
C THR A 50 3.57 3.33 0.21
N ARG A 51 4.35 3.25 1.29
CA ARG A 51 3.99 3.80 2.60
C ARG A 51 3.80 5.32 2.52
N ASN A 52 4.74 6.05 1.93
CA ASN A 52 4.64 7.51 1.84
C ASN A 52 3.42 7.95 1.02
N THR A 53 3.15 7.32 -0.12
CA THR A 53 1.95 7.62 -0.92
C THR A 53 0.67 7.30 -0.14
N SER A 54 0.66 6.24 0.68
CA SER A 54 -0.47 5.93 1.57
C SER A 54 -0.71 7.04 2.59
N LEU A 55 0.36 7.57 3.21
CA LEU A 55 0.29 8.69 4.16
C LEU A 55 -0.23 9.97 3.48
N GLU A 56 0.27 10.29 2.29
CA GLU A 56 -0.19 11.43 1.49
C GLU A 56 -1.68 11.32 1.14
N CYS A 57 -2.14 10.14 0.69
CA CYS A 57 -3.57 9.91 0.45
C CYS A 57 -4.41 10.14 1.71
N SER A 58 -3.94 9.66 2.87
CA SER A 58 -4.66 9.82 4.14
C SER A 58 -4.76 11.28 4.55
N GLN A 59 -3.67 12.03 4.39
CA GLN A 59 -3.65 13.46 4.68
C GLN A 59 -4.60 14.23 3.75
N LEU A 60 -4.58 13.91 2.46
CA LEU A 60 -5.43 14.55 1.47
C LEU A 60 -6.92 14.26 1.70
N ILE A 61 -7.27 13.04 2.11
CA ILE A 61 -8.63 12.68 2.51
C ILE A 61 -9.05 13.47 3.75
N LYS A 62 -8.20 13.59 4.78
CA LYS A 62 -8.50 14.39 5.98
C LYS A 62 -8.78 15.84 5.62
N GLU A 63 -7.93 16.46 4.80
CA GLU A 63 -8.14 17.83 4.32
C GLU A 63 -9.47 17.99 3.59
N LEU A 64 -9.83 17.04 2.72
CA LEU A 64 -11.10 17.06 2.00
C LEU A 64 -12.31 16.92 2.92
N ILE A 65 -12.22 16.09 3.97
CA ILE A 65 -13.25 15.94 4.99
C ILE A 65 -13.40 17.24 5.77
N GLU A 66 -12.29 17.83 6.24
CA GLU A 66 -12.29 19.04 7.07
C GLU A 66 -12.73 20.29 6.30
N GLU A 67 -12.25 20.49 5.07
CA GLU A 67 -12.52 21.70 4.28
C GLU A 67 -13.91 21.70 3.62
N TYR A 68 -14.43 20.51 3.25
CA TYR A 68 -15.65 20.39 2.43
C TYR A 68 -16.73 19.49 3.05
N ASN A 69 -16.54 19.03 4.29
CA ASN A 69 -17.46 18.17 5.03
C ASN A 69 -17.84 16.88 4.28
N LEU A 70 -16.85 16.25 3.63
CA LEU A 70 -17.04 15.07 2.78
C LEU A 70 -17.07 13.74 3.52
N GLY A 71 -16.99 13.74 4.87
CA GLY A 71 -16.82 12.52 5.68
C GLY A 71 -17.78 11.38 5.33
N GLU A 72 -19.08 11.69 5.22
CA GLU A 72 -20.14 10.73 4.90
C GLU A 72 -20.48 10.65 3.40
N SER A 73 -19.83 11.47 2.57
CA SER A 73 -19.96 11.40 1.12
C SER A 73 -19.34 10.11 0.59
N LEU A 74 -19.97 9.52 -0.42
CA LEU A 74 -19.41 8.38 -1.11
C LEU A 74 -18.10 8.77 -1.81
N PHE A 75 -17.06 7.96 -1.60
CA PHE A 75 -15.77 8.13 -2.23
C PHE A 75 -15.59 7.15 -3.39
N ILE A 76 -15.62 5.85 -3.10
CA ILE A 76 -15.53 4.76 -4.08
C ILE A 76 -16.57 3.70 -3.72
N ASP A 77 -17.43 3.35 -4.67
CA ASP A 77 -18.57 2.45 -4.50
C ASP A 77 -19.44 2.81 -3.29
N SER A 78 -19.52 1.91 -2.32
CA SER A 78 -20.29 1.97 -1.09
C SER A 78 -19.47 2.41 0.13
N PHE A 79 -18.23 2.89 -0.09
CA PHE A 79 -17.37 3.41 0.98
C PHE A 79 -17.44 4.92 1.02
N THR A 80 -17.64 5.45 2.23
CA THR A 80 -17.51 6.88 2.50
C THR A 80 -16.04 7.30 2.58
N TYR A 81 -15.75 8.61 2.54
CA TYR A 81 -14.40 9.11 2.82
C TYR A 81 -13.91 8.68 4.21
N ASN A 82 -14.79 8.69 5.22
CA ASN A 82 -14.48 8.23 6.58
C ASN A 82 -14.12 6.74 6.61
N ASP A 83 -14.87 5.89 5.91
CA ASP A 83 -14.57 4.46 5.86
C ASP A 83 -13.26 4.18 5.14
N TYR A 84 -13.00 4.88 4.04
CA TYR A 84 -11.77 4.73 3.29
C TYR A 84 -10.55 5.18 4.11
N LEU A 85 -10.64 6.33 4.78
CA LEU A 85 -9.58 6.83 5.68
C LEU A 85 -9.29 5.84 6.81
N ARG A 86 -10.34 5.31 7.45
CA ARG A 86 -10.20 4.32 8.53
C ARG A 86 -9.47 3.07 8.06
N ASN A 87 -9.86 2.54 6.90
CA ASN A 87 -9.22 1.35 6.32
C ASN A 87 -7.77 1.61 5.90
N LEU A 88 -7.48 2.79 5.36
CA LEU A 88 -6.14 3.17 4.95
C LEU A 88 -5.19 3.31 6.15
N ILE A 89 -5.62 3.99 7.22
CA ILE A 89 -4.86 4.09 8.48
C ILE A 89 -4.63 2.71 9.08
N HIS A 90 -5.66 1.86 9.12
CA HIS A 90 -5.52 0.49 9.63
C HIS A 90 -4.47 -0.31 8.85
N SER A 91 -4.46 -0.18 7.52
CA SER A 91 -3.45 -0.82 6.67
C SER A 91 -2.05 -0.26 6.92
N GLN A 92 -1.91 1.04 7.19
CA GLN A 92 -0.61 1.63 7.54
C GLN A 92 -0.04 1.07 8.84
N GLU A 93 -0.87 0.92 9.87
CA GLU A 93 -0.44 0.43 11.18
C GLU A 93 -0.11 -1.07 11.18
N LYS A 94 -0.78 -1.84 10.32
CA LYS A 94 -0.65 -3.31 10.29
C LYS A 94 0.28 -3.84 9.20
N ASN A 95 0.22 -3.25 8.01
CA ASN A 95 0.83 -3.82 6.79
C ASN A 95 1.93 -2.93 6.20
N LEU A 96 1.85 -1.60 6.37
CA LEU A 96 2.86 -0.64 5.88
C LEU A 96 3.65 0.01 7.02
N LYS A 97 3.77 -0.68 8.16
CA LYS A 97 4.58 -0.18 9.27
C LYS A 97 6.05 -0.18 8.86
N GLU A 98 6.79 0.85 9.25
CA GLU A 98 8.19 1.08 8.86
C GLU A 98 9.07 -0.16 9.09
N ASP A 99 8.91 -0.80 10.24
CA ASP A 99 9.72 -1.97 10.63
C ASP A 99 9.26 -3.29 9.95
N THR A 100 8.21 -3.29 9.11
CA THR A 100 7.63 -4.53 8.57
C THR A 100 8.63 -5.31 7.72
N ILE A 101 9.36 -4.61 6.85
CA ILE A 101 10.38 -5.23 5.99
C ILE A 101 11.57 -5.68 6.83
N GLU A 102 12.10 -4.82 7.72
CA GLU A 102 13.23 -5.18 8.57
C GLU A 102 12.92 -6.35 9.52
N ASN A 103 11.72 -6.38 10.11
CA ASN A 103 11.28 -7.52 10.94
C ASN A 103 11.11 -8.81 10.13
N ALA A 104 10.78 -8.71 8.84
CA ALA A 104 10.70 -9.87 7.96
C ALA A 104 12.09 -10.36 7.53
N LEU A 105 13.03 -9.44 7.28
CA LEU A 105 14.41 -9.74 6.87
C LEU A 105 15.29 -10.22 8.02
N ASN A 106 15.06 -9.75 9.25
CA ASN A 106 15.87 -10.06 10.44
C ASN A 106 15.51 -11.40 11.12
N GLN A 107 14.46 -12.10 10.66
CA GLN A 107 14.22 -13.47 11.11
C GLN A 107 15.25 -14.37 10.42
N GLU A 108 16.06 -15.10 11.19
CA GLU A 108 17.28 -15.85 10.81
C GLU A 108 17.18 -16.85 9.63
N ALA A 109 16.07 -16.91 8.90
CA ALA A 109 15.90 -17.70 7.70
C ALA A 109 16.01 -16.83 6.44
N THR A 110 16.92 -17.21 5.53
CA THR A 110 16.99 -16.66 4.17
C THR A 110 15.62 -16.76 3.50
N ILE A 111 15.03 -15.61 3.14
CA ILE A 111 13.73 -15.58 2.46
C ILE A 111 13.92 -16.14 1.04
N PRO A 112 13.12 -17.11 0.59
CA PRO A 112 13.28 -17.65 -0.75
C PRO A 112 13.10 -16.58 -1.83
N PHE A 113 13.98 -16.57 -2.84
CA PHE A 113 14.01 -15.57 -3.92
C PHE A 113 12.65 -15.32 -4.60
N HIS A 114 11.90 -16.39 -4.89
CA HIS A 114 10.57 -16.31 -5.52
C HIS A 114 9.53 -15.60 -4.62
N VAL A 115 9.71 -15.64 -3.30
CA VAL A 115 8.87 -14.92 -2.34
C VAL A 115 9.17 -13.43 -2.43
N VAL A 116 10.44 -13.03 -2.47
CA VAL A 116 10.86 -11.63 -2.63
C VAL A 116 10.31 -11.03 -3.93
N GLU A 117 10.40 -11.74 -5.05
CA GLU A 117 9.82 -11.29 -6.33
C GLU A 117 8.28 -11.13 -6.25
N SER A 118 7.59 -12.07 -5.58
CA SER A 118 6.15 -11.99 -5.37
C SER A 118 5.77 -10.78 -4.49
N MET A 119 6.55 -10.49 -3.46
CA MET A 119 6.37 -9.32 -2.61
C MET A 119 6.54 -8.03 -3.41
N ILE A 120 7.60 -7.92 -4.21
CA ILE A 120 7.84 -6.77 -5.10
C ILE A 120 6.66 -6.57 -6.05
N LYS A 121 6.13 -7.64 -6.66
CA LYS A 121 4.94 -7.55 -7.53
C LYS A 121 3.71 -7.03 -6.77
N SER A 122 3.49 -7.54 -5.56
CA SER A 122 2.37 -7.12 -4.70
C SER A 122 2.48 -5.65 -4.30
N ILE A 123 3.66 -5.20 -3.90
CA ILE A 123 3.91 -3.80 -3.52
C ILE A 123 3.74 -2.88 -4.73
N ASN A 124 4.26 -3.25 -5.90
CA ASN A 124 4.09 -2.45 -7.12
C ASN A 124 2.62 -2.31 -7.53
N LYS A 125 1.81 -3.36 -7.34
CA LYS A 125 0.37 -3.29 -7.55
C LYS A 125 -0.29 -2.27 -6.62
N GLN A 126 0.01 -2.33 -5.32
CA GLN A 126 -0.52 -1.38 -4.33
C GLN A 126 -0.07 0.05 -4.60
N LYS A 127 1.20 0.24 -4.95
CA LYS A 127 1.74 1.54 -5.35
C LYS A 127 0.95 2.12 -6.52
N ASN A 128 0.66 1.32 -7.54
CA ASN A 128 -0.12 1.77 -8.69
C ASN A 128 -1.56 2.13 -8.30
N GLU A 129 -2.21 1.32 -7.47
CA GLU A 129 -3.57 1.59 -6.96
C GLU A 129 -3.59 2.89 -6.14
N LEU A 130 -2.67 3.05 -5.18
CA LEU A 130 -2.53 4.27 -4.37
C LEU A 130 -2.24 5.51 -5.23
N SER A 131 -1.42 5.38 -6.28
CA SER A 131 -1.13 6.50 -7.19
C SER A 131 -2.39 6.96 -7.94
N GLN A 132 -3.27 6.02 -8.33
CA GLN A 132 -4.56 6.35 -8.95
C GLN A 132 -5.49 7.05 -7.96
N ILE A 133 -5.56 6.56 -6.72
CA ILE A 133 -6.35 7.17 -5.64
C ILE A 133 -5.85 8.59 -5.34
N TYR A 134 -4.55 8.77 -5.23
CA TYR A 134 -3.93 10.09 -5.02
C TYR A 134 -4.31 11.06 -6.14
N THR A 135 -4.17 10.63 -7.39
CA THR A 135 -4.54 11.43 -8.57
C THR A 135 -6.02 11.82 -8.53
N HIS A 136 -6.90 10.88 -8.17
CA HIS A 136 -8.33 11.14 -8.06
C HIS A 136 -8.65 12.16 -6.96
N LEU A 137 -8.03 12.03 -5.78
CA LEU A 137 -8.20 12.97 -4.67
C LEU A 137 -7.73 14.40 -5.03
N GLU A 138 -6.62 14.53 -5.74
CA GLU A 138 -6.13 15.82 -6.23
C GLU A 138 -7.10 16.46 -7.24
N ILE A 139 -7.69 15.67 -8.13
CA ILE A 139 -8.73 16.15 -9.05
C ILE A 139 -9.96 16.65 -8.28
N VAL A 140 -10.43 15.89 -7.29
CA VAL A 140 -11.56 16.29 -6.43
C VAL A 140 -11.25 17.60 -5.71
N LYS A 141 -10.07 17.69 -5.07
CA LYS A 141 -9.61 18.91 -4.39
C LYS A 141 -9.56 20.11 -5.32
N HIS A 142 -9.02 19.94 -6.52
CA HIS A 142 -8.97 21.00 -7.52
C HIS A 142 -10.38 21.49 -7.91
N ASN A 143 -11.29 20.56 -8.20
CA ASN A 143 -12.66 20.89 -8.61
C ASN A 143 -13.42 21.64 -7.51
N LEU A 144 -13.34 21.16 -6.28
CA LEU A 144 -13.98 21.81 -5.12
C LEU A 144 -13.41 23.20 -4.85
N LYS A 145 -12.08 23.37 -4.96
CA LYS A 145 -11.44 24.69 -4.86
C LYS A 145 -11.90 25.63 -5.97
N SER A 146 -12.08 25.13 -7.19
CA SER A 146 -12.54 25.94 -8.32
C SER A 146 -14.00 26.40 -8.16
N ASP A 147 -14.86 25.55 -7.60
CA ASP A 147 -16.27 25.88 -7.35
C ASP A 147 -16.43 26.85 -6.18
N LYS A 148 -15.59 26.72 -5.14
CA LYS A 148 -15.56 27.68 -4.01
C LYS A 148 -15.17 29.09 -4.45
N ARG A 149 -14.33 29.25 -5.48
CA ARG A 149 -13.93 30.56 -6.03
C ARG A 149 -14.99 31.21 -6.91
N LYS A 150 -16.00 30.47 -7.35
CA LYS A 150 -17.11 30.97 -8.19
C LYS A 150 -18.33 31.42 -7.38
N ARG A 151 -18.35 31.14 -6.08
CA ARG A 151 -19.39 31.56 -5.13
C ARG A 151 -18.91 32.74 -4.33
#